data_AF-A0A9E6RBV7-F1
#
_entry.id   AF-A0A9E6RBV7-F1
#
_cell.length_a   1.000
_cell.length_b   1.000
_cell.length_c   1.000
_cell.angle_alpha   90.00
_cell.angle_beta   90.00
_cell.angle_gamma   90.00
#
_symmetry.space_group_name_H-M   'P 1'
#
loop_
_entity.id
_entity.type
_entity.pdbx_description
1 polymer ?
#
loop_
_entity_poly.entity_id
_entity_poly.type
_entity_poly.pdbx_seq_one_letter_code
_entity_poly.pdbx_strand_id
1 'polypeptide(L)'
;MTVRLAPPRMAPGSTVLIYGRRHTVQGFTRTGRSFLPADDSEAEPVEITFDRQIELIRQLKLTSDISYQTIPDSVRINLTRDLSVFGDVARMEATARFAYCRAIHELPWAHRDKSAHVGPALARVAETEIGKTIAQPSFRLAREWYNRWVGCAFDIRALIPSTSKRGNKEARYDDWVYAEIDKAILEVHANCTRGSISQTLKRARQLVRLKVDKEGRKLPGKSKHILGRGVVEDRIAKWAIMSSWPDNGMKRRLGVSCG
;
A
#
# COMPACT_ATOMS: atom_id res chain seq x y z
N MET A 1 3.44 -17.42 -12.15
CA MET A 1 2.07 -17.13 -12.62
C MET A 1 2.17 -16.32 -13.90
N THR A 2 1.82 -16.94 -15.03
CA THR A 2 1.78 -16.30 -16.35
C THR A 2 0.40 -15.69 -16.50
N VAL A 3 0.30 -14.37 -16.70
CA VAL A 3 -1.00 -13.72 -16.92
C VAL A 3 -1.49 -14.13 -18.30
N ARG A 4 -2.39 -15.11 -18.36
CA ARG A 4 -3.13 -15.44 -19.57
C ARG A 4 -4.35 -14.52 -19.62
N LEU A 5 -4.23 -13.43 -20.36
CA LEU A 5 -5.38 -12.55 -20.61
C LEU A 5 -6.32 -13.25 -21.58
N ALA A 6 -7.58 -13.44 -21.16
CA ALA A 6 -8.60 -13.93 -22.06
C ALA A 6 -8.85 -12.87 -23.16
N PRO A 7 -9.05 -13.29 -24.42
CA PRO A 7 -9.41 -12.35 -25.47
C PRO A 7 -10.72 -11.63 -25.09
N PRO A 8 -10.83 -10.32 -25.34
CA PRO A 8 -12.03 -9.56 -25.01
C PRO A 8 -13.22 -10.09 -25.82
N ARG A 9 -14.36 -10.29 -25.14
CA ARG A 9 -15.63 -10.54 -25.81
C ARG A 9 -16.14 -9.20 -26.33
N MET A 10 -16.24 -9.09 -27.65
CA MET A 10 -16.62 -7.83 -28.31
C MET A 10 -18.11 -7.79 -28.68
N ALA A 11 -18.94 -8.73 -28.20
CA ALA A 11 -20.38 -8.71 -28.51
C ALA A 11 -21.06 -7.47 -27.88
N PRO A 12 -22.09 -6.90 -28.53
CA PRO A 12 -22.87 -5.80 -27.94
C PRO A 12 -23.35 -6.14 -26.52
N GLY A 13 -23.28 -5.17 -25.61
CA GLY A 13 -23.58 -5.33 -24.18
C GLY A 13 -22.44 -5.94 -23.35
N SER A 14 -21.37 -6.46 -23.97
CA SER A 14 -20.21 -6.94 -23.23
C SER A 14 -19.41 -5.79 -22.64
N THR A 15 -18.82 -6.00 -21.46
CA THR A 15 -17.86 -5.05 -20.87
C THR A 15 -16.43 -5.42 -21.24
N VAL A 16 -15.67 -4.42 -21.66
CA VAL A 16 -14.24 -4.51 -21.97
C VAL A 16 -13.48 -3.42 -21.24
N LEU A 17 -12.17 -3.59 -21.09
CA LEU A 17 -11.28 -2.52 -20.64
C LEU A 17 -10.60 -1.91 -21.86
N ILE A 18 -10.62 -0.58 -21.95
CA ILE A 18 -9.84 0.20 -22.92
C ILE A 18 -8.94 1.12 -22.12
N TYR A 19 -7.62 0.95 -22.23
CA TYR A 19 -6.61 1.62 -21.38
C TYR A 19 -6.92 1.51 -19.87
N GLY A 20 -7.48 0.37 -19.45
CA GLY A 20 -7.83 0.09 -18.06
C GLY A 20 -9.14 0.72 -17.57
N ARG A 21 -9.84 1.50 -18.40
CA ARG A 21 -11.18 2.00 -18.12
C ARG A 21 -12.25 1.06 -18.67
N ARG A 22 -13.29 0.82 -17.89
CA ARG A 22 -14.40 -0.06 -18.29
C ARG A 22 -15.26 0.64 -19.32
N HIS A 23 -15.56 -0.07 -20.40
CA HIS A 23 -16.46 0.37 -21.45
C HIS A 23 -17.44 -0.75 -21.80
N THR A 24 -18.66 -0.38 -22.12
CA THR A 24 -19.68 -1.27 -22.68
C THR A 24 -19.65 -1.17 -24.19
N VAL A 25 -19.58 -2.32 -24.86
CA VAL A 25 -19.64 -2.38 -26.32
C VAL A 25 -21.07 -2.08 -26.77
N GLN A 26 -21.28 -1.00 -27.50
CA GLN A 26 -22.63 -0.60 -27.96
C GLN A 26 -23.04 -1.34 -29.24
N GLY A 27 -22.10 -1.53 -30.17
CA GLY A 27 -22.41 -2.18 -31.43
C GLY A 27 -21.37 -1.90 -32.51
N PHE A 28 -21.72 -2.29 -33.72
CA PHE A 28 -20.90 -2.04 -34.91
C PHE A 28 -21.24 -0.68 -35.51
N THR A 29 -20.21 0.01 -35.96
CA THR A 29 -20.33 1.19 -36.82
C THR A 29 -19.82 0.82 -38.21
N ARG A 30 -19.89 1.74 -39.17
CA ARG A 30 -19.43 1.50 -40.55
C ARG A 30 -17.95 1.10 -40.62
N THR A 31 -17.12 1.61 -39.71
CA THR A 31 -15.65 1.47 -39.74
C THR A 31 -15.09 0.71 -38.54
N GLY A 32 -15.93 0.33 -37.57
CA GLY A 32 -15.45 -0.27 -36.35
C GLY A 32 -16.54 -0.62 -35.35
N ARG A 33 -16.30 -0.29 -34.08
CA ARG A 33 -17.26 -0.47 -32.98
C ARG A 33 -17.27 0.76 -32.10
N SER A 34 -18.41 0.99 -31.47
CA SER A 34 -18.63 2.07 -30.51
C SER A 34 -18.58 1.53 -29.07
N PHE A 35 -17.93 2.28 -28.18
CA PHE A 35 -17.67 1.91 -26.79
C PHE A 35 -18.09 3.06 -25.88
N LEU A 36 -19.05 2.80 -24.99
CA LEU A 36 -19.50 3.78 -23.99
C LEU A 36 -18.78 3.52 -22.68
N PRO A 37 -18.25 4.54 -21.97
CA PRO A 37 -17.74 4.37 -20.61
C PRO A 37 -18.78 3.69 -19.71
N ALA A 38 -18.39 2.65 -18.97
CA ALA A 38 -19.33 1.91 -18.14
C ALA A 38 -19.77 2.70 -16.89
N ASP A 39 -18.97 3.69 -16.49
CA ASP A 39 -19.18 4.51 -15.31
C ASP A 39 -19.93 5.82 -15.62
N ASP A 40 -20.13 6.13 -16.90
CA ASP A 40 -20.79 7.36 -17.37
C ASP A 40 -21.64 7.07 -18.61
N SER A 41 -22.95 7.00 -18.41
CA SER A 41 -23.92 6.72 -19.49
C SER A 41 -24.25 7.94 -20.35
N GLU A 42 -23.88 9.14 -19.91
CA GLU A 42 -24.13 10.39 -20.64
C GLU A 42 -22.92 10.80 -21.49
N ALA A 43 -21.74 10.20 -21.25
CA ALA A 43 -20.55 10.41 -22.06
C ALA A 43 -20.76 10.04 -23.54
N GLU A 44 -20.07 10.76 -24.43
CA GLU A 44 -20.06 10.40 -25.85
C GLU A 44 -19.37 9.04 -26.06
N PRO A 45 -19.97 8.12 -26.84
CA PRO A 45 -19.33 6.87 -27.17
C PRO A 45 -18.05 7.06 -27.96
N VAL A 46 -16.99 6.34 -27.58
CA VAL A 46 -15.73 6.34 -28.30
C VAL A 46 -15.82 5.33 -29.44
N GLU A 47 -15.63 5.79 -30.67
CA GLU A 47 -15.52 4.91 -31.84
C GLU A 47 -14.07 4.45 -32.05
N ILE A 48 -13.88 3.15 -32.22
CA ILE A 48 -12.56 2.56 -32.51
C ILE A 48 -12.69 1.70 -33.76
N THR A 49 -11.85 1.96 -34.76
CA THR A 49 -11.79 1.19 -36.01
C THR A 49 -11.36 -0.26 -35.76
N PHE A 50 -11.70 -1.19 -36.66
CA PHE A 50 -11.34 -2.61 -36.49
C PHE A 50 -9.82 -2.82 -36.43
N ASP A 51 -9.06 -2.15 -37.29
CA ASP A 51 -7.59 -2.26 -37.30
C ASP A 51 -7.00 -1.75 -35.98
N ARG A 52 -7.53 -0.63 -35.47
CA ARG A 52 -7.11 -0.09 -34.18
C ARG A 52 -7.50 -1.02 -33.03
N GLN A 53 -8.66 -1.69 -33.07
CA GLN A 53 -9.02 -2.70 -32.08
C GLN A 53 -8.01 -3.85 -32.06
N ILE A 54 -7.61 -4.38 -33.22
CA ILE A 54 -6.59 -5.44 -33.32
C ILE A 54 -5.26 -4.97 -32.74
N GLU A 55 -4.85 -3.75 -33.07
CA GLU A 55 -3.62 -3.15 -32.52
C GLU A 55 -3.69 -3.03 -30.99
N LEU A 56 -4.80 -2.53 -30.45
CA LEU A 56 -4.99 -2.39 -29.00
C LEU A 56 -5.03 -3.74 -28.29
N ILE A 57 -5.61 -4.78 -28.90
CA ILE A 57 -5.59 -6.16 -28.36
C ILE A 57 -4.16 -6.68 -28.33
N ARG A 58 -3.38 -6.52 -29.41
CA ARG A 58 -1.96 -6.92 -29.47
C ARG A 58 -1.11 -6.19 -28.44
N GLN A 59 -1.40 -4.91 -28.23
CA GLN A 59 -0.77 -4.07 -27.22
C GLN A 59 -1.34 -4.30 -25.82
N LEU A 60 -2.27 -5.24 -25.61
CA LEU A 60 -3.00 -5.52 -24.36
C LEU A 60 -3.61 -4.26 -23.70
N LYS A 61 -3.98 -3.27 -24.52
CA LYS A 61 -4.71 -2.05 -24.14
C LYS A 61 -6.22 -2.20 -24.26
N LEU A 62 -6.68 -3.23 -24.98
CA LEU A 62 -8.08 -3.65 -25.05
C LEU A 62 -8.20 -5.08 -24.53
N THR A 63 -8.79 -5.27 -23.35
CA THR A 63 -8.82 -6.56 -22.63
C THR A 63 -10.20 -6.91 -22.06
N SER A 64 -10.40 -8.17 -21.68
CA SER A 64 -11.67 -8.64 -21.09
C SER A 64 -11.88 -8.15 -19.65
N ASP A 65 -13.13 -7.86 -19.27
CA ASP A 65 -13.51 -7.55 -17.87
C ASP A 65 -13.25 -8.72 -16.89
N ILE A 66 -13.11 -9.96 -17.37
CA ILE A 66 -12.78 -11.12 -16.51
C ILE A 66 -11.46 -10.89 -15.75
N SER A 67 -10.47 -10.30 -16.42
CA SER A 67 -9.20 -9.94 -15.79
C SER A 67 -9.39 -8.85 -14.74
N TYR A 68 -10.33 -7.92 -14.98
CA TYR A 68 -10.70 -6.87 -14.03
C TYR A 68 -11.28 -7.43 -12.73
N GLN A 69 -12.14 -8.45 -12.82
CA GLN A 69 -12.80 -9.05 -11.65
C GLN A 69 -11.84 -9.78 -10.71
N THR A 70 -10.68 -10.22 -11.20
CA THR A 70 -9.63 -10.84 -10.37
C THR A 70 -8.78 -9.84 -9.60
N ILE A 71 -8.95 -8.53 -9.86
CA ILE A 71 -8.20 -7.46 -9.21
C ILE A 71 -8.78 -7.20 -7.80
N PRO A 72 -7.94 -6.95 -6.78
CA PRO A 72 -8.41 -6.56 -5.45
C PRO A 72 -9.31 -5.32 -5.47
N ASP A 73 -10.35 -5.30 -4.63
CA ASP A 73 -11.34 -4.20 -4.55
C ASP A 73 -10.71 -2.82 -4.36
N SER A 74 -9.68 -2.73 -3.54
CA SER A 74 -8.97 -1.48 -3.29
C SER A 74 -8.33 -0.90 -4.55
N VAL A 75 -7.87 -1.76 -5.46
CA VAL A 75 -7.29 -1.36 -6.75
C VAL A 75 -8.41 -1.02 -7.74
N ARG A 76 -9.53 -1.77 -7.74
CA ARG A 76 -10.72 -1.44 -8.55
C ARG A 76 -11.27 -0.05 -8.21
N ILE A 77 -11.33 0.29 -6.93
CA ILE A 77 -11.72 1.63 -6.45
C ILE A 77 -10.76 2.72 -6.95
N ASN A 78 -9.46 2.42 -7.06
CA ASN A 78 -8.51 3.40 -7.60
C ASN A 78 -8.71 3.62 -9.10
N LEU A 79 -9.08 2.57 -9.84
CA LEU A 79 -9.28 2.61 -11.30
C LEU A 79 -10.51 3.42 -11.72
N THR A 80 -11.49 3.60 -10.84
CA THR A 80 -12.67 4.45 -11.11
C THR A 80 -12.43 5.93 -10.83
N ARG A 81 -11.36 6.27 -10.10
CA ARG A 81 -11.03 7.67 -9.74
C ARG A 81 -10.10 8.28 -10.77
N ASP A 82 -10.19 9.59 -10.96
CA ASP A 82 -9.19 10.32 -11.73
C ASP A 82 -7.86 10.38 -10.99
N LEU A 83 -6.77 10.40 -11.76
CA LEU A 83 -5.41 10.41 -11.21
C LEU A 83 -5.14 11.68 -10.38
N SER A 84 -5.82 12.79 -10.67
CA SER A 84 -5.71 14.06 -9.94
C SER A 84 -6.27 14.00 -8.51
N VAL A 85 -7.15 13.05 -8.21
CA VAL A 85 -7.75 12.89 -6.87
C VAL A 85 -6.74 12.36 -5.85
N PHE A 86 -5.66 11.74 -6.32
CA PHE A 86 -4.63 11.18 -5.46
C PHE A 86 -3.58 12.23 -5.09
N GLY A 87 -3.19 12.25 -3.81
CA GLY A 87 -2.15 13.17 -3.32
C GLY A 87 -0.78 12.93 -3.98
N ASP A 88 0.05 13.96 -3.98
CA ASP A 88 1.34 13.98 -4.70
C ASP A 88 2.25 12.82 -4.36
N VAL A 89 2.36 12.47 -3.07
CA VAL A 89 3.17 11.34 -2.59
C VAL A 89 2.72 10.03 -3.25
N ALA A 90 1.41 9.79 -3.32
CA ALA A 90 0.86 8.57 -3.91
C ALA A 90 1.08 8.53 -5.43
N ARG A 91 1.00 9.69 -6.10
CA ARG A 91 1.28 9.82 -7.54
C ARG A 91 2.77 9.61 -7.85
N MET A 92 3.66 10.17 -7.05
CA MET A 92 5.11 9.97 -7.15
C MET A 92 5.47 8.49 -6.95
N GLU A 93 4.92 7.85 -5.91
CA GLU A 93 5.16 6.43 -5.67
C GLU A 93 4.60 5.55 -6.80
N ALA A 94 3.39 5.84 -7.31
CA ALA A 94 2.83 5.13 -8.46
C ALA A 94 3.71 5.29 -9.72
N THR A 95 4.28 6.47 -9.92
CA THR A 95 5.21 6.76 -11.03
C THR A 95 6.51 5.96 -10.88
N ALA A 96 7.05 5.87 -9.66
CA ALA A 96 8.21 5.03 -9.38
C ALA A 96 7.94 3.54 -9.63
N ARG A 97 6.81 3.02 -9.12
CA ARG A 97 6.35 1.65 -9.39
C ARG A 97 6.15 1.38 -10.89
N PHE A 98 5.63 2.35 -11.61
CA PHE A 98 5.47 2.29 -13.07
C PHE A 98 6.80 2.13 -13.78
N ALA A 99 7.84 2.88 -13.39
CA ALA A 99 9.17 2.74 -13.97
C ALA A 99 9.73 1.31 -13.83
N TYR A 100 9.57 0.70 -12.65
CA TYR A 100 9.94 -0.71 -12.45
C TYR A 100 9.12 -1.68 -13.32
N CYS A 101 7.81 -1.47 -13.44
CA CYS A 101 6.95 -2.31 -14.27
C CYS A 101 7.30 -2.19 -15.76
N ARG A 102 7.62 -0.97 -16.22
CA ARG A 102 8.05 -0.69 -17.59
C ARG A 102 9.37 -1.39 -17.91
N ALA A 103 10.34 -1.36 -17.00
CA ALA A 103 11.60 -2.08 -17.19
C ALA A 103 11.41 -3.60 -17.32
N ILE A 104 10.43 -4.19 -16.61
CA ILE A 104 10.04 -5.61 -16.82
C ILE A 104 9.41 -5.79 -18.19
N HIS A 105 8.55 -4.87 -18.62
CA HIS A 105 7.85 -4.94 -19.90
C HIS A 105 8.80 -4.86 -21.11
N GLU A 106 9.87 -4.06 -21.00
CA GLU A 106 10.85 -3.88 -22.07
C GLU A 106 11.74 -5.13 -22.28
N LEU A 107 11.76 -6.07 -21.32
CA LEU A 107 12.44 -7.35 -21.51
C LEU A 107 11.70 -8.23 -22.54
N PRO A 108 12.43 -9.12 -23.26
CA PRO A 108 11.81 -10.16 -24.07
C PRO A 108 10.80 -10.97 -23.25
N TRP A 109 9.68 -11.37 -23.85
CA TRP A 109 8.60 -12.09 -23.16
C TRP A 109 9.10 -13.28 -22.34
N ALA A 110 10.00 -14.08 -22.89
CA ALA A 110 10.58 -15.26 -22.25
C ALA A 110 11.46 -14.97 -21.03
N HIS A 111 11.76 -13.70 -20.75
CA HIS A 111 12.61 -13.25 -19.64
C HIS A 111 11.82 -12.50 -18.55
N ARG A 112 10.57 -12.09 -18.82
CA ARG A 112 9.79 -11.22 -17.92
C ARG A 112 9.40 -11.89 -16.59
N ASP A 113 9.55 -13.20 -16.48
CA ASP A 113 9.26 -14.00 -15.30
C ASP A 113 10.49 -14.67 -14.68
N LYS A 114 11.69 -14.33 -15.16
CA LYS A 114 12.96 -14.88 -14.69
C LYS A 114 13.69 -13.86 -13.82
N SER A 115 13.94 -14.21 -12.56
CA SER A 115 14.63 -13.33 -11.60
C SER A 115 16.02 -12.90 -12.08
N ALA A 116 16.74 -13.78 -12.78
CA ALA A 116 18.06 -13.49 -13.33
C ALA A 116 18.08 -12.32 -14.34
N HIS A 117 16.98 -12.08 -15.06
CA HIS A 117 16.87 -10.97 -16.01
C HIS A 117 16.14 -9.77 -15.43
N VAL A 118 15.12 -10.00 -14.60
CA VAL A 118 14.35 -8.94 -13.96
C VAL A 118 15.20 -8.21 -12.90
N GLY A 119 15.99 -8.92 -12.09
CA GLY A 119 16.82 -8.31 -11.05
C GLY A 119 17.73 -7.18 -11.57
N PRO A 120 18.54 -7.42 -12.63
CA PRO A 120 19.34 -6.37 -13.26
C PRO A 120 18.52 -5.22 -13.85
N ALA A 121 17.33 -5.49 -14.39
CA ALA A 121 16.44 -4.44 -14.88
C ALA A 121 15.93 -3.55 -13.73
N LEU A 122 15.59 -4.12 -12.58
CA LEU A 122 15.18 -3.37 -11.39
C LEU A 122 16.34 -2.54 -10.82
N ALA A 123 17.56 -3.10 -10.78
CA ALA A 123 18.74 -2.38 -10.30
C ALA A 123 19.02 -1.11 -11.13
N ARG A 124 18.95 -1.22 -12.47
CA ARG A 124 19.09 -0.05 -13.37
C ARG A 124 18.04 1.03 -13.11
N VAL A 125 16.78 0.64 -12.84
CA VAL A 125 15.73 1.62 -12.50
C VAL A 125 16.04 2.27 -11.14
N ALA A 126 16.52 1.52 -10.15
CA ALA A 126 16.84 2.04 -8.82
C ALA A 126 17.92 3.13 -8.83
N GLU A 127 18.77 3.18 -9.86
CA GLU A 127 19.79 4.23 -10.04
C GLU A 127 19.23 5.53 -10.62
N THR A 128 18.02 5.51 -11.19
CA THR A 128 17.35 6.70 -11.74
C THR A 128 16.68 7.54 -10.66
N GLU A 129 16.52 8.85 -10.89
CA GLU A 129 15.82 9.76 -9.94
C GLU A 129 14.40 9.28 -9.58
N ILE A 130 13.66 8.78 -10.57
CA ILE A 130 12.31 8.23 -10.34
C ILE A 130 12.39 6.95 -9.49
N GLY A 131 13.33 6.06 -9.77
CA GLY A 131 13.48 4.80 -9.03
C GLY A 131 13.94 4.99 -7.59
N LYS A 132 14.74 6.03 -7.30
CA LYS A 132 15.19 6.41 -5.94
C LYS A 132 14.06 6.90 -5.03
N THR A 133 12.90 7.24 -5.59
CA THR A 133 11.74 7.71 -4.82
C THR A 133 11.21 6.63 -3.87
N ILE A 134 11.46 5.35 -4.16
CA ILE A 134 11.07 4.22 -3.31
C ILE A 134 12.24 3.25 -3.15
N ALA A 135 12.23 2.47 -2.06
CA ALA A 135 13.14 1.36 -1.92
C ALA A 135 12.99 0.38 -3.09
N GLN A 136 14.11 -0.12 -3.61
CA GLN A 136 14.10 -1.09 -4.71
C GLN A 136 13.22 -2.30 -4.34
N PRO A 137 12.22 -2.65 -5.15
CA PRO A 137 11.36 -3.78 -4.86
C PRO A 137 12.11 -5.11 -5.02
N SER A 138 11.70 -6.11 -4.24
CA SER A 138 12.11 -7.49 -4.51
C SER A 138 11.52 -7.98 -5.84
N PHE A 139 12.14 -8.99 -6.45
CA PHE A 139 11.64 -9.61 -7.68
C PHE A 139 10.16 -10.01 -7.58
N ARG A 140 9.76 -10.62 -6.46
CA ARG A 140 8.38 -11.05 -6.22
C ARG A 140 7.41 -9.87 -6.19
N LEU A 141 7.78 -8.80 -5.49
CA LEU A 141 6.95 -7.61 -5.35
C LEU A 141 6.80 -6.87 -6.69
N ALA A 142 7.91 -6.68 -7.42
CA ALA A 142 7.88 -6.06 -8.74
C ALA A 142 7.04 -6.86 -9.74
N ARG A 143 7.09 -8.21 -9.68
CA ARG A 143 6.25 -9.09 -10.50
C ARG A 143 4.77 -8.97 -10.14
N GLU A 144 4.44 -8.83 -8.86
CA GLU A 144 3.07 -8.59 -8.43
C GLU A 144 2.53 -7.28 -9.01
N TRP A 145 3.30 -6.20 -8.93
CA TRP A 145 2.97 -4.91 -9.53
C TRP A 145 2.81 -5.01 -11.04
N TYR A 146 3.76 -5.66 -11.72
CA TYR A 146 3.72 -5.85 -13.18
C TYR A 146 2.48 -6.62 -13.63
N ASN A 147 2.18 -7.75 -12.98
CA ASN A 147 1.01 -8.56 -13.34
C ASN A 147 -0.30 -7.78 -13.11
N ARG A 148 -0.37 -7.00 -12.03
CA ARG A 148 -1.52 -6.12 -11.77
C ARG A 148 -1.66 -5.06 -12.86
N TRP A 149 -0.58 -4.36 -13.18
CA TRP A 149 -0.56 -3.32 -14.22
C TRP A 149 -0.97 -3.87 -15.59
N VAL A 150 -0.44 -5.02 -15.99
CA VAL A 150 -0.85 -5.73 -17.23
C VAL A 150 -2.32 -6.15 -17.18
N GLY A 151 -2.79 -6.70 -16.05
CA GLY A 151 -4.19 -7.09 -15.85
C GLY A 151 -5.16 -5.92 -15.96
N CYS A 152 -4.70 -4.71 -15.64
CA CYS A 152 -5.45 -3.45 -15.75
C CYS A 152 -5.20 -2.74 -17.09
N ALA A 153 -4.76 -3.43 -18.13
CA ALA A 153 -4.45 -2.84 -19.44
C ALA A 153 -3.52 -1.61 -19.37
N PHE A 154 -2.50 -1.72 -18.52
CA PHE A 154 -1.43 -0.73 -18.29
C PHE A 154 -1.85 0.60 -17.65
N ASP A 155 -2.94 0.62 -16.90
CA ASP A 155 -3.34 1.81 -16.16
C ASP A 155 -2.46 2.04 -14.91
N ILE A 156 -1.81 3.21 -14.84
CA ILE A 156 -0.96 3.61 -13.70
C ILE A 156 -1.72 3.69 -12.38
N ARG A 157 -3.04 3.93 -12.41
CA ARG A 157 -3.89 3.96 -11.21
C ARG A 157 -3.91 2.61 -10.50
N ALA A 158 -3.64 1.52 -11.22
CA ALA A 158 -3.49 0.19 -10.64
C ALA A 158 -2.26 0.04 -9.72
N LEU A 159 -1.27 0.92 -9.91
CA LEU A 159 -0.02 0.92 -9.15
C LEU A 159 -0.06 1.83 -7.94
N ILE A 160 -1.10 2.64 -7.80
CA ILE A 160 -1.31 3.49 -6.63
C ILE A 160 -1.30 2.62 -5.37
N PRO A 161 -0.53 2.99 -4.34
CA PRO A 161 -0.52 2.27 -3.08
C PRO A 161 -1.93 2.21 -2.49
N SER A 162 -2.52 1.03 -2.53
CA SER A 162 -3.66 0.71 -1.69
C SER A 162 -3.19 0.45 -0.26
N THR A 163 -2.56 1.45 0.37
CA THR A 163 -2.29 1.43 1.81
C THR A 163 -3.65 1.50 2.49
N SER A 164 -4.25 0.33 2.71
CA SER A 164 -5.43 0.24 3.55
C SER A 164 -5.11 0.95 4.87
N LYS A 165 -6.09 1.67 5.43
CA LYS A 165 -6.04 2.24 6.80
C LYS A 165 -5.59 1.25 7.88
N ARG A 166 -5.49 -0.05 7.57
CA ARG A 166 -4.91 -1.10 8.42
C ARG A 166 -3.46 -0.82 8.84
N GLY A 167 -2.70 -0.06 8.04
CA GLY A 167 -1.32 0.37 8.34
C GLY A 167 -1.21 1.78 8.92
N ASN A 168 -2.10 2.69 8.53
CA ASN A 168 -2.16 4.04 9.10
C ASN A 168 -3.00 4.01 10.38
N LYS A 169 -2.52 3.28 11.38
CA LYS A 169 -3.09 3.35 12.73
C LYS A 169 -2.71 4.74 13.26
N GLU A 170 -3.68 5.64 13.32
CA GLU A 170 -3.60 6.75 14.27
C GLU A 170 -3.20 6.16 15.62
N ALA A 171 -2.30 6.86 16.33
CA ALA A 171 -1.79 6.40 17.60
C ALA A 171 -2.97 5.98 18.48
N ARG A 172 -2.95 4.73 18.98
CA ARG A 172 -4.10 4.17 19.73
C ARG A 172 -4.45 5.02 20.95
N TYR A 173 -3.47 5.73 21.48
CA TYR A 173 -3.58 6.64 22.59
C TYR A 173 -2.84 7.94 22.29
N ASP A 174 -3.17 9.00 23.01
CA ASP A 174 -2.42 10.25 22.97
C ASP A 174 -0.98 10.06 23.50
N ASP A 175 -0.07 10.93 23.09
CA ASP A 175 1.36 10.88 23.47
C ASP A 175 1.59 10.87 24.98
N TRP A 176 0.74 11.54 25.76
CA TRP A 176 0.88 11.57 27.22
C TRP A 176 0.68 10.18 27.85
N VAL A 177 -0.14 9.31 27.25
CA VAL A 177 -0.34 7.94 27.72
C VAL A 177 0.92 7.11 27.46
N TYR A 178 1.53 7.26 26.28
CA TYR A 178 2.79 6.60 25.96
C TYR A 178 3.93 7.06 26.88
N ALA A 179 3.97 8.34 27.25
CA ALA A 179 4.95 8.85 28.22
C ALA A 179 4.82 8.20 29.61
N GLU A 180 3.59 7.94 30.09
CA GLU A 180 3.39 7.23 31.36
C GLU A 180 3.70 5.73 31.24
N ILE A 181 3.50 5.11 30.07
CA ILE A 181 3.96 3.73 29.81
C ILE A 181 5.50 3.67 29.85
N ASP A 182 6.18 4.63 29.25
CA ASP A 182 7.65 4.70 29.26
C ASP A 182 8.21 4.86 30.67
N LYS A 183 7.58 5.69 31.51
CA LYS A 183 7.91 5.78 32.95
C LYS A 183 7.73 4.45 33.66
N ALA A 184 6.62 3.75 33.43
CA ALA A 184 6.40 2.44 34.04
C ALA A 184 7.44 1.39 33.60
N ILE A 185 7.86 1.42 32.33
CA ILE A 185 8.94 0.57 31.82
C ILE A 185 10.23 0.87 32.57
N LEU A 186 10.59 2.14 32.77
CA LEU A 186 11.79 2.53 33.52
C LEU A 186 11.75 2.08 34.97
N GLU A 187 10.62 2.31 35.65
CA GLU A 187 10.48 1.99 37.09
C GLU A 187 10.51 0.48 37.36
N VAL A 188 9.93 -0.33 36.47
CA VAL A 188 9.68 -1.76 36.73
C VAL A 188 10.52 -2.69 35.85
N HIS A 189 10.60 -2.42 34.55
CA HIS A 189 11.17 -3.36 33.58
C HIS A 189 12.64 -3.07 33.25
N ALA A 190 13.06 -1.81 33.23
CA ALA A 190 14.43 -1.38 32.96
C ALA A 190 15.25 -1.14 34.25
N ASN A 191 14.73 -1.56 35.40
CA ASN A 191 15.41 -1.52 36.69
C ASN A 191 16.35 -2.73 36.85
N CYS A 192 17.29 -2.68 37.82
CA CYS A 192 18.31 -3.73 38.04
C CYS A 192 17.68 -5.11 38.25
N THR A 193 16.54 -5.17 38.92
CA THR A 193 15.72 -6.38 39.05
C THR A 193 14.60 -6.32 38.02
N ARG A 194 14.80 -6.96 36.86
CA ARG A 194 13.86 -6.91 35.73
C ARG A 194 12.48 -7.46 36.14
N GLY A 195 11.51 -6.56 36.27
CA GLY A 195 10.12 -6.91 36.53
C GLY A 195 9.41 -7.53 35.32
N SER A 196 8.33 -8.25 35.59
CA SER A 196 7.50 -8.85 34.55
C SER A 196 6.70 -7.81 33.75
N ILE A 197 6.28 -8.19 32.53
CA ILE A 197 5.35 -7.40 31.71
C ILE A 197 4.05 -7.10 32.47
N SER A 198 3.56 -8.07 33.27
CA SER A 198 2.35 -7.91 34.08
C SER A 198 2.49 -6.82 35.15
N GLN A 199 3.64 -6.79 35.84
CA GLN A 199 3.94 -5.74 36.83
C GLN A 199 4.07 -4.37 36.16
N THR A 200 4.73 -4.31 35.01
CA THR A 200 4.87 -3.08 34.21
C THR A 200 3.51 -2.54 33.75
N LEU A 201 2.63 -3.43 33.28
CA LEU A 201 1.25 -3.09 32.89
C LEU A 201 0.43 -2.58 34.08
N LYS A 202 0.55 -3.22 35.26
CA LYS A 202 -0.12 -2.77 36.49
C LYS A 202 0.34 -1.37 36.87
N ARG A 203 1.64 -1.09 36.78
CA ARG A 203 2.21 0.21 37.09
C ARG A 203 1.81 1.29 36.09
N ALA A 204 1.86 0.99 34.79
CA ALA A 204 1.41 1.90 33.74
C ALA A 204 -0.06 2.33 33.93
N ARG A 205 -0.93 1.37 34.28
CA ARG A 205 -2.35 1.67 34.59
C ARG A 205 -2.50 2.59 35.79
N GLN A 206 -1.68 2.43 36.82
CA GLN A 206 -1.69 3.28 38.00
C GLN A 206 -1.25 4.71 37.67
N LEU A 207 -0.15 4.88 36.92
CA LEU A 207 0.35 6.19 36.51
C LEU A 207 -0.66 6.96 35.64
N VAL A 208 -1.31 6.28 34.69
CA VAL A 208 -2.35 6.88 33.86
C VAL A 208 -3.55 7.35 34.70
N ARG A 209 -3.98 6.57 35.69
CA ARG A 209 -5.07 6.97 36.61
C ARG A 209 -4.67 8.18 37.47
N LEU A 210 -3.50 8.13 38.09
CA LEU A 210 -3.00 9.24 38.91
C LEU A 210 -2.90 10.55 38.12
N LYS A 211 -2.48 10.48 36.86
CA LYS A 211 -2.40 11.67 36.00
C LYS A 211 -3.77 12.20 35.60
N VAL A 212 -4.73 11.30 35.35
CA VAL A 212 -6.13 11.68 35.12
C VAL A 212 -6.71 12.39 36.35
N ASP A 213 -6.50 11.84 37.54
CA ASP A 213 -7.02 12.40 38.79
C ASP A 213 -6.38 13.77 39.09
N LYS A 214 -5.08 13.93 38.79
CA LYS A 214 -4.32 15.17 39.04
C LYS A 214 -4.60 16.28 38.02
N GLU A 215 -4.71 15.93 36.74
CA GLU A 215 -4.81 16.90 35.62
C GLU A 215 -6.23 17.03 35.07
N GLY A 216 -7.21 16.31 35.62
CA GLY A 216 -8.60 16.34 35.16
C GLY A 216 -8.81 15.79 33.74
N ARG A 217 -7.90 14.95 33.24
CA ARG A 217 -7.99 14.39 31.88
C ARG A 217 -9.03 13.28 31.80
N LYS A 218 -9.52 12.98 30.59
CA LYS A 218 -10.38 11.80 30.36
C LYS A 218 -9.55 10.53 30.31
N LEU A 219 -10.07 9.44 30.88
CA LEU A 219 -9.46 8.11 30.76
C LEU A 219 -9.45 7.67 29.28
N PRO A 220 -8.35 7.08 28.79
CA PRO A 220 -8.21 6.69 27.38
C PRO A 220 -9.03 5.44 26.98
N GLY A 221 -9.88 4.92 27.87
CA GLY A 221 -10.76 3.79 27.58
C GLY A 221 -11.91 3.68 28.57
N LYS A 222 -13.04 3.14 28.10
CA LYS A 222 -14.24 2.87 28.93
C LYS A 222 -14.21 1.52 29.65
N SER A 223 -13.23 0.66 29.35
CA SER A 223 -13.15 -0.69 29.90
C SER A 223 -12.51 -0.68 31.30
N LYS A 224 -12.78 -1.74 32.09
CA LYS A 224 -12.11 -2.01 33.37
C LYS A 224 -10.57 -2.04 33.24
N HIS A 225 -10.06 -2.28 32.03
CA HIS A 225 -8.66 -2.37 31.67
C HIS A 225 -8.27 -1.23 30.71
N ILE A 226 -8.06 -0.04 31.28
CA ILE A 226 -7.69 1.22 30.58
C ILE A 226 -6.57 1.03 29.54
N LEU A 227 -5.60 0.16 29.83
CA LEU A 227 -4.52 -0.22 28.93
C LEU A 227 -4.52 -1.73 28.66
N GLY A 228 -4.36 -2.11 27.40
CA GLY A 228 -4.19 -3.51 26.97
C GLY A 228 -2.73 -3.98 27.08
N ARG A 229 -2.53 -5.28 27.32
CA ARG A 229 -1.20 -5.90 27.48
C ARG A 229 -0.30 -5.70 26.25
N GLY A 230 -0.82 -5.94 25.05
CA GLY A 230 -0.05 -5.84 23.81
C GLY A 230 0.56 -4.46 23.55
N VAL A 231 -0.07 -3.38 24.04
CA VAL A 231 0.47 -2.02 23.87
C VAL A 231 1.75 -1.83 24.70
N VAL A 232 1.79 -2.40 25.91
CA VAL A 232 2.98 -2.36 26.76
C VAL A 232 4.07 -3.27 26.22
N GLU A 233 3.73 -4.45 25.71
CA GLU A 233 4.68 -5.38 25.06
C GLU A 233 5.33 -4.75 23.83
N ASP A 234 4.52 -4.17 22.94
CA ASP A 234 5.01 -3.46 21.75
C ASP A 234 5.94 -2.30 22.15
N ARG A 235 5.62 -1.58 23.23
CA ARG A 235 6.44 -0.47 23.71
C ARG A 235 7.75 -0.94 24.33
N ILE A 236 7.75 -2.01 25.13
CA ILE A 236 8.96 -2.65 25.65
C ILE A 236 9.85 -3.14 24.51
N ALA A 237 9.28 -3.78 23.48
CA ALA A 237 10.03 -4.24 22.31
C ALA A 237 10.72 -3.08 21.58
N LYS A 238 10.00 -1.99 21.33
CA LYS A 238 10.58 -0.75 20.77
C LYS A 238 11.68 -0.19 21.67
N TRP A 239 11.48 -0.19 22.98
CA TRP A 239 12.45 0.32 23.95
C TRP A 239 13.73 -0.53 23.98
N ALA A 240 13.61 -1.85 23.88
CA ALA A 240 14.74 -2.77 23.79
C ALA A 240 15.57 -2.56 22.50
N ILE A 241 14.89 -2.37 21.37
CA ILE A 241 15.53 -2.04 20.09
C ILE A 241 16.24 -0.68 20.19
N MET A 242 15.61 0.34 20.78
CA MET A 242 16.23 1.66 20.94
C MET A 242 17.41 1.65 21.92
N SER A 243 17.40 0.76 22.92
CA SER A 243 18.46 0.63 23.92
C SER A 243 19.67 -0.18 23.43
N SER A 244 19.54 -0.92 22.33
CA SER A 244 20.63 -1.70 21.73
C SER A 244 21.45 -0.93 20.70
N TRP A 245 21.17 0.35 20.48
CA TRP A 245 21.93 1.20 19.56
C TRP A 245 23.13 1.83 20.29
N PRO A 246 24.32 1.84 19.67
CA PRO A 246 25.57 2.23 20.34
C PRO A 246 25.70 3.73 20.60
N ASP A 247 24.76 4.56 20.13
CA ASP A 247 24.79 6.01 20.34
C ASP A 247 23.61 6.53 21.17
N ASN A 248 23.95 7.43 22.10
CA ASN A 248 23.25 7.75 23.33
C ASN A 248 22.03 8.68 23.18
N GLY A 249 21.15 8.68 24.20
CA GLY A 249 20.35 9.87 24.52
C GLY A 249 19.32 9.69 25.66
N MET A 250 18.71 8.52 25.77
CA MET A 250 17.51 8.35 26.61
C MET A 250 17.83 8.14 28.10
N LYS A 251 18.90 7.37 28.44
CA LYS A 251 19.32 7.19 29.84
C LYS A 251 19.76 8.51 30.49
N ARG A 252 20.43 9.40 29.74
CA ARG A 252 20.84 10.74 30.22
C ARG A 252 19.69 11.72 30.39
N ARG A 253 18.63 11.66 29.57
CA ARG A 253 17.45 12.54 29.71
C ARG A 253 16.53 12.17 30.88
N LEU A 254 16.68 10.98 31.48
CA LEU A 254 15.74 10.44 32.47
C LEU A 254 16.37 10.20 33.85
N GLY A 255 17.63 10.59 34.06
CA GLY A 255 18.27 10.60 35.37
C GLY A 255 18.44 9.22 36.03
N VAL A 256 18.46 8.14 35.24
CA VAL A 256 18.62 6.78 35.79
C VAL A 256 20.11 6.44 35.85
N SER A 257 20.73 6.66 37.01
CA SER A 257 22.03 6.10 37.36
C SER A 257 21.83 4.76 38.08
N CYS A 258 22.24 3.66 37.45
CA CYS A 258 22.51 2.43 38.18
C CYS A 258 23.95 2.54 38.70
N GLY A 259 24.11 2.61 40.02
CA GLY A 259 25.40 2.39 40.69
C GLY A 259 25.78 0.92 40.67
#